data_AF-A0A7V9EQ51-F1
#
_entry.id   AF-A0A7V9EQ51-F1
#
_cell.length_a   1.000
_cell.length_b   1.000
_cell.length_c   1.000
_cell.angle_alpha   90.00
_cell.angle_beta   90.00
_cell.angle_gamma   90.00
#
_symmetry.space_group_name_H-M   'P 1'
#
loop_
_entity.id
_entity.type
_entity.pdbx_description
1 polymer ?
#
loop_
_entity_poly.entity_id
_entity_poly.type
_entity_poly.pdbx_seq_one_letter_code
_entity_poly.pdbx_strand_id
1 'polypeptide(L)' 'VVFGCADPRGGAAGGLLNLLQNPSLNHQCDVVPGILRDDCAALLQSFFRARRAREAG' A
#
# COMPACT_ATOMS: atom_id res chain seq x y z
N VAL A 1 4.11 -12.50 -0.67
CA VAL A 1 4.07 -11.12 -0.13
C VAL A 1 2.79 -10.92 0.65
N VAL A 2 2.87 -10.41 1.88
CA VAL A 2 1.71 -10.07 2.71
C VAL A 2 1.73 -8.58 2.99
N PHE A 3 0.63 -7.87 2.80
CA PHE A 3 0.54 -6.44 3.11
C PHE A 3 -0.82 -6.03 3.65
N GLY A 4 -0.87 -4.88 4.34
CA GLY A 4 -2.09 -4.34 4.95
C GLY A 4 -2.96 -3.54 4.00
N CYS A 5 -2.95 -2.21 4.09
CA CYS A 5 -3.72 -1.36 3.19
C CYS A 5 -3.07 -1.25 1.80
N ALA A 6 -3.90 -1.26 0.76
CA ALA A 6 -3.44 -1.04 -0.61
C ALA A 6 -3.13 0.45 -0.85
N ASP A 7 -2.17 0.71 -1.74
CA ASP A 7 -1.97 2.03 -2.32
C ASP A 7 -2.49 2.02 -3.77
N PRO A 8 -3.67 2.59 -4.05
CA PRO A 8 -4.23 2.63 -5.39
C PRO A 8 -3.46 3.56 -6.34
N ARG A 9 -2.63 4.47 -5.82
CA ARG A 9 -1.89 5.45 -6.64
C ARG A 9 -0.46 5.02 -6.93
N GLY A 10 0.21 4.40 -5.96
CA GLY A 10 1.63 4.02 -6.07
C GLY A 10 1.93 2.52 -5.93
N GLY A 11 0.94 1.69 -5.57
CA GLY A 11 1.16 0.28 -5.27
C GLY A 11 1.54 -0.56 -6.48
N ALA A 12 2.52 -1.46 -6.31
CA ALA A 12 3.03 -2.35 -7.36
C ALA A 12 2.66 -3.85 -7.16
N ALA A 13 1.89 -4.15 -6.13
CA ALA A 13 1.40 -5.50 -5.80
C ALA A 13 -0.10 -5.67 -6.13
N GLY A 14 -0.56 -5.04 -7.21
CA GLY A 14 -1.98 -4.99 -7.60
C GLY A 14 -2.66 -3.61 -7.42
N GLY A 15 -1.86 -2.54 -7.25
CA GLY A 15 -2.35 -1.15 -7.19
C GLY A 15 -2.32 -0.49 -8.56
N LEU A 16 -1.46 0.51 -8.74
CA LEU A 16 -1.15 1.10 -10.05
C LEU A 16 -0.71 0.05 -11.07
N LEU A 17 0.00 -0.98 -10.59
CA LEU A 17 0.49 -2.08 -11.40
C LEU A 17 0.67 -3.34 -10.54
N ASN A 18 0.85 -4.49 -11.19
CA ASN A 18 1.12 -5.77 -10.53
C ASN A 18 2.43 -6.39 -11.03
N LEU A 19 3.56 -5.91 -10.49
CA LEU A 19 4.89 -6.46 -10.81
C LEU A 19 5.03 -7.89 -10.32
N LEU A 20 4.49 -8.18 -9.14
CA LEU A 20 4.70 -9.44 -8.45
C LEU A 20 4.11 -10.65 -9.18
N GLN A 21 3.17 -10.42 -10.10
CA GLN A 21 2.52 -11.45 -10.90
C GLN A 21 2.58 -11.11 -12.40
N ASN A 22 3.58 -10.33 -12.82
CA ASN A 22 3.78 -10.01 -14.23
C ASN A 22 4.33 -11.25 -14.97
N PRO A 23 3.65 -11.77 -16.01
CA PRO A 23 4.05 -12.99 -16.70
C PRO A 23 5.36 -12.86 -17.49
N SER A 24 5.81 -11.65 -17.80
CA SER A 24 7.09 -11.40 -18.49
C SER A 24 8.30 -11.51 -17.57
N LEU A 25 8.11 -11.63 -16.25
CA LEU A 25 9.20 -11.79 -15.29
C LEU A 25 9.46 -13.26 -14.99
N ASN A 26 10.72 -13.56 -14.67
CA ASN A 26 11.21 -14.92 -14.41
C ASN A 26 10.74 -15.53 -13.06
N HIS A 27 10.08 -14.75 -12.21
CA HIS A 27 9.54 -15.20 -10.93
C HIS A 27 8.22 -14.50 -10.61
N GLN A 28 7.32 -15.21 -9.95
CA GLN A 28 6.04 -14.68 -9.48
C GLN A 28 5.85 -15.00 -8.01
N CYS A 29 5.24 -14.06 -7.29
CA CYS A 29 4.97 -14.17 -5.86
C CYS A 29 3.47 -14.36 -5.62
N ASP A 30 3.11 -15.24 -4.68
CA ASP A 30 1.79 -15.22 -4.07
C ASP A 30 1.59 -13.92 -3.27
N VAL A 31 0.39 -13.35 -3.34
CA VAL A 31 0.07 -12.06 -2.71
C VAL A 31 -1.15 -12.22 -1.80
N VAL A 32 -0.98 -11.88 -0.51
CA VAL A 32 -2.07 -11.83 0.47
C VAL A 32 -2.27 -10.38 0.93
N PRO A 33 -3.24 -9.66 0.35
CA PRO A 33 -3.53 -8.28 0.70
C PRO A 33 -4.51 -8.18 1.88
N GLY A 34 -4.52 -7.04 2.57
CA GLY A 34 -5.58 -6.68 3.51
C GLY A 34 -5.40 -7.15 4.95
N ILE A 35 -4.26 -7.72 5.32
CA ILE A 35 -4.01 -8.12 6.71
C ILE A 35 -3.89 -6.87 7.59
N LEU A 36 -4.82 -6.71 8.55
CA LEU A 36 -4.94 -5.50 9.37
C LEU A 36 -5.07 -4.21 8.53
N ARG A 37 -5.82 -4.29 7.41
CA ARG A 37 -6.01 -3.17 6.46
C ARG A 37 -6.31 -1.84 7.14
N ASP A 38 -7.31 -1.84 8.03
CA ASP A 38 -7.83 -0.62 8.62
C ASP A 38 -6.84 -0.02 9.62
N ASP A 39 -6.15 -0.85 10.41
CA ASP A 39 -5.11 -0.40 11.34
C ASP A 39 -3.92 0.21 10.58
N CYS A 40 -3.45 -0.45 9.52
CA CYS A 40 -2.39 0.10 8.66
C CYS A 40 -2.81 1.43 8.02
N ALA A 41 -4.06 1.54 7.55
CA ALA A 41 -4.59 2.77 6.98
C ALA A 41 -4.67 3.89 8.02
N ALA A 42 -5.09 3.58 9.26
CA ALA A 42 -5.19 4.55 10.35
C ALA A 42 -3.81 5.16 10.70
N LEU A 43 -2.73 4.37 10.68
CA LEU A 43 -1.37 4.87 10.88
C LEU A 43 -0.99 5.92 9.82
N LEU A 44 -1.19 5.62 8.53
CA LEU A 44 -0.89 6.56 7.45
C LEU A 44 -1.75 7.83 7.54
N GLN A 45 -3.05 7.67 7.78
CA GLN A 45 -3.98 8.79 7.89
C GLN A 45 -3.63 9.72 9.05
N SER A 46 -3.31 9.16 10.22
CA SER A 46 -2.93 9.93 11.40
C SER A 46 -1.64 10.73 11.17
N PHE A 47 -0.62 10.11 10.59
CA PHE A 47 0.63 10.76 10.23
C PHE A 47 0.41 11.97 9.31
N PHE A 48 -0.28 11.77 8.17
CA PHE A 48 -0.48 12.85 7.21
C PHE A 48 -1.44 13.93 7.71
N ARG A 49 -2.41 13.59 8.56
CA ARG A 49 -3.26 14.58 9.25
C ARG A 49 -2.42 15.48 10.16
N ALA A 50 -1.58 14.89 11.00
CA ALA A 50 -0.69 15.63 11.90
C ALA A 50 0.35 16.46 11.15
N ARG A 51 0.84 15.98 10.00
CA ARG A 51 1.74 16.76 9.14
C ARG A 51 1.05 17.99 8.55
N ARG A 52 -0.12 17.84 7.93
CA ARG A 52 -0.87 18.96 7.34
C ARG A 52 -1.26 20.02 8.36
N ALA A 53 -1.60 19.61 9.58
CA ALA A 53 -1.91 20.54 10.67
C ALA A 53 -0.71 21.43 11.06
N ARG A 54 0.52 20.90 10.94
CA ARG A 54 1.76 21.64 11.22
C ARG A 54 2.18 22.60 10.11
N GLU A 55 1.82 22.30 8.86
CA GLU A 55 2.11 23.15 7.70
C GLU A 55 1.13 24.33 7.54
N ALA A 56 -0.01 24.29 8.24
CA ALA A 56 -1.07 25.30 8.15
C ALA A 56 -0.98 26.43 9.20
N GLY A 57 -0.02 26.35 10.13
CA GLY A 57 0.26 27.38 11.14
C GLY A 57 1.62 28.03 10.89
#